data_AF-A0A2P4X666-F1
#
_entry.id   AF-A0A2P4X666-F1
#
_cell.length_a   1.000
_cell.length_b   1.000
_cell.length_c   1.000
_cell.angle_alpha   90.00
_cell.angle_beta   90.00
_cell.angle_gamma   90.00
#
_symmetry.space_group_name_H-M   'P 1'
#
loop_
_entity.id
_entity.type
_entity.pdbx_description
1 polymer ?
#
loop_
_entity_poly.entity_id
_entity_poly.type
_entity_poly.pdbx_seq_one_letter_code
_entity_poly.pdbx_strand_id
1 'polypeptide(L)'
;MLYFEHLVTQATALTATTNYNASKIESFLKDRLLSKGEKDFQRAYEDLASTGMIVAPLALDSSDENFGSMRLSILGNNLNLVHSGEYAEYLWQIPLVVMQDVCGELTLSSALKKRKIFVADFSDYGDLTDQAAKDVKYIPNVVGFFCNNVAKRQFLPLAITLVDSELTYTKADSAGEWQLAKMALHATE
;
A
#
# COMPACT_ATOMS: atom_id res chain seq x y z
N MET A 1 -42.47 -11.71 -15.52
CA MET A 1 -41.41 -11.81 -16.55
C MET A 1 -40.13 -11.10 -16.12
N LEU A 2 -40.20 -9.86 -15.61
CA LEU A 2 -39.04 -9.06 -15.18
C LEU A 2 -38.14 -9.66 -14.09
N TYR A 3 -38.68 -10.44 -13.15
CA TYR A 3 -37.88 -11.03 -12.05
C TYR A 3 -36.98 -12.18 -12.52
N PHE A 4 -37.45 -12.99 -13.46
CA PHE A 4 -36.67 -14.10 -14.03
C PHE A 4 -35.52 -13.59 -14.90
N GLU A 5 -35.78 -12.58 -15.73
CA GLU A 5 -34.73 -11.91 -16.52
C GLU A 5 -33.66 -11.30 -15.63
N HIS A 6 -34.04 -10.63 -14.53
CA HIS A 6 -33.10 -10.08 -13.56
C HIS A 6 -32.23 -11.15 -12.88
N LEU A 7 -32.83 -12.27 -12.45
CA LEU A 7 -32.09 -13.40 -11.87
C LEU A 7 -31.13 -14.03 -12.88
N VAL A 8 -31.53 -14.18 -14.14
CA VAL A 8 -30.67 -14.69 -15.21
C VAL A 8 -29.51 -13.74 -15.48
N THR A 9 -29.74 -12.41 -15.48
CA THR A 9 -28.67 -11.42 -15.62
C THR A 9 -27.69 -11.49 -14.46
N GLN A 10 -28.16 -11.59 -13.21
CA GLN A 10 -27.29 -11.74 -12.04
C GLN A 10 -26.52 -13.06 -12.06
N ALA A 11 -27.17 -14.18 -12.40
CA ALA A 11 -26.51 -15.48 -12.51
C ALA A 11 -25.45 -15.50 -13.62
N THR A 12 -25.70 -14.81 -14.74
CA THR A 12 -24.72 -14.65 -15.84
C THR A 12 -23.55 -13.76 -15.44
N ALA A 13 -23.82 -12.68 -14.68
CA ALA A 13 -22.76 -11.86 -14.11
C ALA A 13 -21.92 -12.64 -13.09
N LEU A 14 -22.55 -13.50 -12.28
CA LEU A 14 -21.87 -14.35 -11.31
C LEU A 14 -21.02 -15.44 -11.99
N THR A 15 -21.52 -16.09 -13.04
CA THR A 15 -20.72 -17.05 -13.82
C THR A 15 -19.60 -16.36 -14.60
N ALA A 16 -19.75 -15.09 -14.99
CA ALA A 16 -18.66 -14.29 -15.53
C ALA A 16 -17.55 -13.99 -14.51
N THR A 17 -17.81 -14.10 -13.20
CA THR A 17 -16.76 -14.05 -12.15
C THR A 17 -16.01 -15.37 -11.99
N THR A 18 -16.47 -16.46 -12.63
CA THR A 18 -15.78 -17.75 -12.58
C THR A 18 -14.53 -17.68 -13.46
N ASN A 19 -13.37 -17.61 -12.83
CA ASN A 19 -12.10 -17.69 -13.55
C ASN A 19 -11.85 -19.14 -14.00
N TYR A 20 -12.16 -19.46 -15.25
CA TYR A 20 -11.92 -20.79 -15.85
C TYR A 20 -10.44 -21.22 -15.83
N ASN A 21 -9.51 -20.30 -15.59
CA ASN A 21 -8.09 -20.59 -15.45
C ASN A 21 -7.67 -20.81 -13.99
N ALA A 22 -8.55 -20.70 -12.99
CA ALA A 22 -8.18 -20.75 -11.57
C ALA A 22 -7.29 -21.96 -11.21
N SER A 23 -7.71 -23.18 -11.57
CA SER A 23 -6.93 -24.40 -11.30
C SER A 23 -5.60 -24.45 -12.07
N LYS A 24 -5.54 -23.86 -13.28
CA LYS A 24 -4.31 -23.77 -14.08
C LYS A 24 -3.33 -22.76 -13.47
N ILE A 25 -3.85 -21.62 -13.02
CA ILE A 25 -3.10 -20.57 -12.31
C ILE A 25 -2.52 -21.16 -11.02
N GLU A 26 -3.31 -21.90 -10.25
CA GLU A 26 -2.85 -22.53 -9.00
C GLU A 26 -1.69 -23.51 -9.26
N SER A 27 -1.82 -24.39 -10.25
CA SER A 27 -0.74 -25.31 -10.64
C SER A 27 0.52 -24.55 -11.07
N PHE A 28 0.35 -23.52 -11.90
CA PHE A 28 1.45 -22.70 -12.38
C PHE A 28 2.22 -22.03 -11.24
N LEU A 29 1.50 -21.41 -10.29
CA LEU A 29 2.11 -20.74 -9.15
C LEU A 29 2.82 -21.73 -8.22
N LYS A 30 2.26 -22.92 -7.99
CA LYS A 30 2.91 -23.98 -7.20
C LYS A 30 4.23 -24.43 -7.82
N ASP A 31 4.31 -24.53 -9.14
CA ASP A 31 5.51 -24.94 -9.86
C ASP A 31 6.60 -23.85 -9.89
N ARG A 32 6.20 -22.57 -9.86
CA ARG A 32 7.11 -21.42 -10.04
C ARG A 32 7.55 -20.76 -8.74
N LEU A 33 6.76 -20.81 -7.67
CA LEU A 33 7.06 -20.17 -6.37
C LEU A 33 7.93 -21.06 -5.44
N LEU A 34 8.69 -22.01 -5.99
CA LEU A 34 9.54 -22.91 -5.21
C LEU A 34 10.73 -22.21 -4.55
N SER A 35 11.06 -20.97 -4.95
CA SER A 35 12.07 -20.12 -4.31
C SER A 35 11.44 -18.86 -3.68
N LYS A 36 11.99 -18.43 -2.53
CA LYS A 36 11.32 -17.52 -1.57
C LYS A 36 11.65 -16.03 -1.74
N GLY A 37 12.31 -15.62 -2.81
CA GLY A 37 12.73 -14.22 -2.99
C GLY A 37 11.63 -13.33 -3.58
N GLU A 38 11.61 -12.04 -3.23
CA GLU A 38 10.68 -11.05 -3.81
C GLU A 38 10.66 -11.08 -5.34
N LYS A 39 11.83 -11.19 -5.98
CA LYS A 39 11.97 -11.27 -7.44
C LYS A 39 11.35 -12.52 -8.05
N ASP A 40 11.22 -13.60 -7.28
CA ASP A 40 10.61 -14.84 -7.75
C ASP A 40 9.08 -14.69 -7.81
N PHE A 41 8.50 -13.97 -6.84
CA PHE A 41 7.09 -13.59 -6.90
C PHE A 41 6.80 -12.71 -8.12
N GLN A 42 7.62 -11.67 -8.33
CA GLN A 42 7.48 -10.80 -9.51
C GLN A 42 7.52 -11.61 -10.81
N ARG A 43 8.55 -12.45 -10.99
CA ARG A 43 8.71 -13.28 -12.19
C ARG A 43 7.55 -14.25 -12.38
N ALA A 44 7.05 -14.86 -11.31
CA ALA A 44 5.91 -15.77 -11.40
C ALA A 44 4.65 -15.07 -11.94
N TYR A 45 4.38 -13.84 -11.51
CA TYR A 45 3.26 -13.05 -12.02
C TYR A 45 3.48 -12.55 -13.46
N GLU A 46 4.70 -12.15 -13.82
CA GLU A 46 5.06 -11.78 -15.20
C GLU A 46 4.91 -12.95 -16.16
N ASP A 47 5.45 -14.12 -15.80
CA ASP A 47 5.32 -15.33 -16.61
C ASP A 47 3.83 -15.72 -16.75
N LEU A 48 3.04 -15.64 -15.67
CA LEU A 48 1.61 -15.95 -15.70
C LEU A 48 0.81 -14.96 -16.57
N ALA A 49 1.18 -13.68 -16.56
CA ALA A 49 0.59 -12.69 -17.44
C ALA A 49 0.94 -12.94 -18.92
N SER A 50 2.17 -13.40 -19.19
CA SER A 50 2.61 -13.72 -20.57
C SER A 50 1.80 -14.83 -21.24
N THR A 51 1.19 -15.73 -20.45
CA THR A 51 0.30 -16.77 -20.98
C THR A 51 -1.11 -16.27 -21.29
N GLY A 52 -1.42 -14.99 -21.01
CA GLY A 52 -2.76 -14.40 -21.14
C GLY A 52 -3.78 -14.94 -20.14
N MET A 53 -3.33 -15.64 -19.08
CA MET A 53 -4.23 -16.20 -18.06
C MET A 53 -4.70 -15.15 -17.05
N ILE A 54 -3.90 -14.10 -16.85
CA ILE A 54 -4.22 -12.92 -16.05
C ILE A 54 -3.81 -11.66 -16.81
N VAL A 55 -4.38 -10.52 -16.41
CA VAL A 55 -3.81 -9.21 -16.77
C VAL A 55 -2.53 -9.00 -15.95
N ALA A 56 -1.50 -8.44 -16.58
CA ALA A 56 -0.26 -8.09 -15.88
C ALA A 56 -0.57 -7.19 -14.66
N PRO A 57 -0.13 -7.55 -13.44
CA PRO A 57 -0.41 -6.73 -12.27
C PRO A 57 0.28 -5.37 -12.40
N LEU A 58 -0.47 -4.29 -12.12
CA LEU A 58 0.05 -2.93 -12.16
C LEU A 58 1.04 -2.64 -11.02
N ALA A 59 0.98 -3.40 -9.93
CA ALA A 59 1.70 -3.15 -8.69
C ALA A 59 2.82 -4.18 -8.41
N LEU A 60 3.62 -4.51 -9.43
CA LEU A 60 4.88 -5.24 -9.23
C LEU A 60 6.04 -4.32 -8.86
N ASP A 61 5.85 -3.01 -9.02
CA ASP A 61 6.84 -2.00 -8.67
C ASP A 61 6.70 -1.61 -7.18
N SER A 62 7.74 -1.91 -6.39
CA SER A 62 7.83 -1.53 -4.97
C SER A 62 8.38 -0.11 -4.76
N SER A 63 8.56 0.69 -5.82
CA SER A 63 9.02 2.08 -5.74
C SER A 63 8.13 2.96 -4.86
N ASP A 64 8.72 4.02 -4.32
CA ASP A 64 8.02 5.02 -3.53
C ASP A 64 6.99 5.79 -4.38
N GLU A 65 7.29 5.98 -5.67
CA GLU A 65 6.39 6.56 -6.67
C GLU A 65 5.12 5.75 -6.84
N ASN A 66 5.25 4.44 -7.08
CA ASN A 66 4.10 3.57 -7.23
C ASN A 66 3.33 3.46 -5.92
N PHE A 67 4.06 3.31 -4.80
CA PHE A 67 3.47 3.25 -3.46
C PHE A 67 2.59 4.47 -3.15
N GLY A 68 3.07 5.68 -3.45
CA GLY A 68 2.27 6.89 -3.31
C GLY A 68 1.13 6.99 -4.33
N SER A 69 1.37 6.67 -5.59
CA SER A 69 0.36 6.71 -6.67
C SER A 69 -0.86 5.81 -6.39
N MET A 70 -0.65 4.65 -5.78
CA MET A 70 -1.73 3.74 -5.39
C MET A 70 -2.76 4.41 -4.47
N ARG A 71 -2.32 5.33 -3.60
CA ARG A 71 -3.18 6.09 -2.67
C ARG A 71 -3.85 7.32 -3.28
N LEU A 72 -3.57 7.61 -4.55
CA LEU A 72 -4.37 8.53 -5.36
C LEU A 72 -5.37 7.81 -6.27
N SER A 73 -5.35 6.47 -6.27
CA SER A 73 -6.14 5.65 -7.20
C SER A 73 -6.92 4.57 -6.45
N ILE A 74 -6.32 3.41 -6.23
CA ILE A 74 -7.00 2.20 -5.73
C ILE A 74 -7.12 2.13 -4.20
N LEU A 75 -6.27 2.85 -3.46
CA LEU A 75 -6.23 2.83 -1.98
C LEU A 75 -6.61 4.18 -1.34
N GLY A 76 -6.97 5.20 -2.13
CA GLY A 76 -7.02 6.59 -1.66
C GLY A 76 -8.15 7.01 -0.73
N ASN A 77 -9.01 6.10 -0.29
CA ASN A 77 -10.22 6.45 0.46
C ASN A 77 -9.93 6.96 1.89
N ASN A 78 -8.73 6.70 2.43
CA ASN A 78 -8.36 7.02 3.81
C ASN A 78 -7.35 8.18 3.93
N LEU A 79 -7.08 8.89 2.82
CA LEU A 79 -6.06 9.93 2.79
C LEU A 79 -6.63 11.30 3.23
N ASN A 80 -6.06 11.86 4.29
CA ASN A 80 -6.46 13.15 4.86
C ASN A 80 -5.33 14.18 4.83
N LEU A 81 -5.67 15.46 4.74
CA LEU A 81 -4.68 16.54 4.85
C LEU A 81 -4.26 16.75 6.31
N VAL A 82 -2.96 16.82 6.58
CA VAL A 82 -2.43 17.08 7.93
C VAL A 82 -2.44 18.59 8.22
N HIS A 83 -3.00 18.97 9.36
CA HIS A 83 -3.04 20.34 9.84
C HIS A 83 -1.94 20.62 10.87
N SER A 84 -1.68 21.91 11.11
CA SER A 84 -0.64 22.32 12.05
C SER A 84 -0.97 21.86 13.47
N GLY A 85 -0.04 21.13 14.10
CA GLY A 85 -0.18 20.61 15.46
C GLY A 85 -0.69 19.16 15.53
N GLU A 86 -1.18 18.60 14.42
CA GLU A 86 -1.53 17.18 14.35
C GLU A 86 -0.28 16.32 14.14
N TYR A 87 -0.25 15.14 14.76
CA TYR A 87 0.81 14.12 14.58
C TYR A 87 2.23 14.62 14.82
N ALA A 88 2.40 15.60 15.72
CA ALA A 88 3.69 16.21 16.01
C ALA A 88 4.70 15.17 16.51
N GLU A 89 4.25 14.21 17.30
CA GLU A 89 4.97 13.07 17.86
C GLU A 89 5.57 12.13 16.79
N TYR A 90 5.00 12.08 15.59
CA TYR A 90 5.48 11.23 14.48
C TYR A 90 6.33 11.99 13.46
N LEU A 91 6.11 13.30 13.31
CA LEU A 91 6.72 14.10 12.24
C LEU A 91 7.93 14.94 12.67
N TRP A 92 8.25 15.01 13.96
CA TRP A 92 9.28 15.92 14.48
C TRP A 92 10.73 15.51 14.15
N GLN A 93 11.00 14.24 13.82
CA GLN A 93 12.36 13.74 13.57
C GLN A 93 12.70 13.53 12.09
N ILE A 94 11.88 13.99 11.14
CA ILE A 94 12.13 13.71 9.73
C ILE A 94 13.43 14.39 9.26
N PRO A 95 14.42 13.64 8.74
CA PRO A 95 15.68 14.22 8.29
C PRO A 95 15.46 15.26 7.18
N LEU A 96 16.24 16.35 7.22
CA LEU A 96 16.18 17.44 6.22
C LEU A 96 16.27 16.92 4.79
N VAL A 97 17.17 15.96 4.54
CA VAL A 97 17.38 15.37 3.21
C VAL A 97 16.12 14.65 2.72
N VAL A 98 15.42 13.93 3.61
CA VAL A 98 14.15 13.27 3.28
C VAL A 98 13.06 14.31 3.00
N MET A 99 12.94 15.34 3.83
CA MET A 99 11.96 16.41 3.63
C MET A 99 12.16 17.12 2.28
N GLN A 100 13.41 17.42 1.92
CA GLN A 100 13.71 18.07 0.65
C GLN A 100 13.43 17.15 -0.54
N ASP A 101 13.82 15.88 -0.46
CA ASP A 101 13.64 14.92 -1.54
C ASP A 101 12.17 14.55 -1.76
N VAL A 102 11.43 14.29 -0.68
CA VAL A 102 10.04 13.83 -0.71
C VAL A 102 9.08 15.00 -0.87
N CYS A 103 9.21 16.09 -0.12
CA CYS A 103 8.24 17.20 -0.16
C CYS A 103 8.65 18.36 -1.09
N GLY A 104 9.92 18.44 -1.48
CA GLY A 104 10.47 19.63 -2.12
C GLY A 104 10.47 20.85 -1.20
N GLU A 105 10.63 20.63 0.10
CA GLU A 105 10.59 21.67 1.14
C GLU A 105 11.75 21.50 2.13
N LEU A 106 12.19 22.60 2.75
CA LEU A 106 13.31 22.57 3.71
C LEU A 106 12.85 22.25 5.14
N THR A 107 11.57 22.43 5.46
CA THR A 107 11.07 22.22 6.83
C THR A 107 9.66 21.63 6.82
N LEU A 108 9.35 20.87 7.87
CA LEU A 108 8.01 20.36 8.12
C LEU A 108 6.98 21.50 8.18
N SER A 109 7.31 22.59 8.87
CA SER A 109 6.43 23.77 8.97
C SER A 109 6.13 24.40 7.61
N SER A 110 7.10 24.50 6.70
CA SER A 110 6.87 24.97 5.34
C SER A 110 5.95 24.04 4.56
N ALA A 111 6.17 22.72 4.67
CA ALA A 111 5.34 21.71 4.01
C ALA A 111 3.88 21.72 4.53
N LEU A 112 3.67 21.84 5.85
CA LEU A 112 2.35 22.00 6.47
C LEU A 112 1.65 23.28 6.01
N LYS A 113 2.36 24.43 6.05
CA LYS A 113 1.81 25.72 5.61
C LYS A 113 1.38 25.70 4.14
N LYS A 114 2.11 24.98 3.30
CA LYS A 114 1.82 24.78 1.88
C LYS A 114 0.84 23.63 1.60
N ARG A 115 0.26 23.01 2.64
CA ARG A 115 -0.73 21.92 2.53
C ARG A 115 -0.21 20.74 1.70
N LYS A 116 1.05 20.36 1.91
CA LYS A 116 1.70 19.29 1.16
C LYS A 116 1.64 17.94 1.83
N ILE A 117 1.37 17.88 3.14
CA ILE A 117 1.46 16.66 3.94
C ILE A 117 0.07 16.05 4.09
N PHE A 118 0.00 14.75 3.84
CA PHE A 118 -1.19 13.94 3.96
C PHE A 118 -0.91 12.74 4.85
N VAL A 119 -1.96 12.18 5.44
CA VAL A 119 -1.90 11.04 6.36
C VAL A 119 -2.93 9.99 5.97
N ALA A 120 -2.53 8.73 6.06
CA ALA A 120 -3.42 7.57 6.14
C ALA A 120 -3.24 6.99 7.55
N ASP A 121 -4.25 7.15 8.39
CA ASP A 121 -4.20 6.79 9.81
C ASP A 121 -4.99 5.49 10.05
N PHE A 122 -4.26 4.45 10.46
CA PHE A 122 -4.76 3.15 10.84
C PHE A 122 -4.24 2.76 12.24
N SER A 123 -4.09 3.74 13.12
CA SER A 123 -3.51 3.59 14.46
C SER A 123 -4.31 2.69 15.41
N ASP A 124 -5.55 2.34 15.09
CA ASP A 124 -6.44 1.48 15.87
C ASP A 124 -6.84 0.19 15.13
N TYR A 125 -6.32 -0.05 13.92
CA TYR A 125 -6.78 -1.17 13.08
C TYR A 125 -6.25 -2.53 13.53
N GLY A 126 -5.10 -2.57 14.20
CA GLY A 126 -4.55 -3.78 14.79
C GLY A 126 -5.49 -4.40 15.83
N ASP A 127 -6.27 -3.57 16.53
CA ASP A 127 -7.27 -4.01 17.51
C ASP A 127 -8.50 -4.69 16.89
N LEU A 128 -8.72 -4.51 15.58
CA LEU A 128 -9.79 -5.16 14.82
C LEU A 128 -9.48 -6.61 14.46
N THR A 129 -8.26 -7.09 14.75
CA THR A 129 -7.86 -8.46 14.43
C THR A 129 -8.60 -9.47 15.31
N ASP A 130 -9.24 -10.46 14.66
CA ASP A 130 -9.89 -11.58 15.33
C ASP A 130 -8.93 -12.25 16.32
N GLN A 131 -9.36 -12.38 17.58
CA GLN A 131 -8.58 -13.03 18.63
C GLN A 131 -8.14 -14.44 18.24
N ALA A 132 -8.97 -15.18 17.48
CA ALA A 132 -8.63 -16.53 17.02
C ALA A 132 -7.49 -16.56 15.99
N ALA A 133 -7.19 -15.43 15.34
CA ALA A 133 -6.17 -15.31 14.30
C ALA A 133 -4.88 -14.62 14.75
N LYS A 134 -4.82 -14.08 15.97
CA LYS A 134 -3.69 -13.27 16.46
C LYS A 134 -2.34 -13.99 16.44
N ASP A 135 -2.32 -15.30 16.61
CA ASP A 135 -1.08 -16.09 16.61
C ASP A 135 -0.58 -16.44 15.19
N VAL A 136 -1.39 -16.18 14.15
CA VAL A 136 -1.12 -16.62 12.76
C VAL A 136 -1.15 -15.45 11.76
N LYS A 137 -1.81 -14.35 12.10
CA LYS A 137 -1.92 -13.14 11.28
C LYS A 137 -1.67 -11.91 12.15
N TYR A 138 -0.69 -11.10 11.74
CA TYR A 138 -0.38 -9.83 12.37
C TYR A 138 -0.89 -8.68 11.50
N ILE A 139 -1.66 -7.76 12.08
CA ILE A 139 -2.06 -6.49 11.48
C ILE A 139 -1.53 -5.40 12.42
N PRO A 140 -0.56 -4.57 11.96
CA PRO A 140 0.02 -3.52 12.80
C PRO A 140 -0.93 -2.33 12.95
N ASN A 141 -0.86 -1.65 14.10
CA ASN A 141 -1.32 -0.29 14.21
C ASN A 141 -0.31 0.63 13.50
N VAL A 142 -0.74 1.36 12.48
CA VAL A 142 0.19 2.06 11.58
C VAL A 142 -0.34 3.41 11.12
N VAL A 143 0.54 4.41 11.04
CA VAL A 143 0.23 5.74 10.49
C VAL A 143 1.21 6.05 9.36
N GLY A 144 0.69 6.25 8.16
CA GLY A 144 1.46 6.58 6.97
C GLY A 144 1.34 8.05 6.59
N PHE A 145 2.48 8.74 6.46
CA PHE A 145 2.54 10.12 6.00
C PHE A 145 3.06 10.20 4.57
N PHE A 146 2.49 11.12 3.80
CA PHE A 146 2.78 11.31 2.38
C PHE A 146 2.94 12.79 2.07
N CYS A 147 3.66 13.09 0.99
CA CYS A 147 3.87 14.43 0.54
C CYS A 147 3.59 14.61 -0.95
N ASN A 148 2.89 15.69 -1.28
CA ASN A 148 2.72 16.13 -2.66
C ASN A 148 3.93 16.98 -3.11
N ASN A 149 4.86 16.35 -3.84
CA ASN A 149 6.00 17.02 -4.45
C ASN A 149 5.61 17.65 -5.79
N VAL A 150 5.17 18.91 -5.74
CA VAL A 150 4.74 19.65 -6.93
C VAL A 150 5.85 19.78 -7.98
N ALA A 151 7.11 19.91 -7.56
CA ALA A 151 8.24 20.05 -8.49
C ALA A 151 8.50 18.75 -9.27
N LYS A 152 8.40 17.60 -8.59
CA LYS A 152 8.56 16.28 -9.23
C LYS A 152 7.26 15.74 -9.86
N ARG A 153 6.12 16.37 -9.59
CA ARG A 153 4.77 15.87 -9.94
C ARG A 153 4.52 14.46 -9.39
N GLN A 154 5.00 14.22 -8.18
CA GLN A 154 4.91 12.92 -7.53
C GLN A 154 4.26 13.08 -6.16
N PHE A 155 3.44 12.09 -5.80
CA PHE A 155 2.96 11.91 -4.45
C PHE A 155 3.78 10.78 -3.83
N LEU A 156 4.53 11.09 -2.78
CA LEU A 156 5.59 10.22 -2.26
C LEU A 156 5.38 9.95 -0.75
N PRO A 157 5.68 8.72 -0.27
CA PRO A 157 5.71 8.43 1.16
C PRO A 157 6.82 9.23 1.86
N LEU A 158 6.45 9.87 2.97
CA LEU A 158 7.33 10.69 3.80
C LEU A 158 7.85 9.89 5.00
N ALA A 159 6.94 9.24 5.72
CA ALA A 159 7.24 8.50 6.93
C ALA A 159 6.15 7.48 7.20
N ILE A 160 6.48 6.38 7.86
CA ILE A 160 5.52 5.37 8.31
C ILE A 160 5.84 5.03 9.75
N THR A 161 4.88 5.20 10.64
CA THR A 161 5.05 4.88 12.06
C THR A 161 4.30 3.60 12.39
N LEU A 162 5.01 2.62 12.95
CA LEU A 162 4.40 1.48 13.61
C LEU A 162 4.09 1.89 15.05
N VAL A 163 2.81 2.09 15.35
CA VAL A 163 2.35 2.67 16.62
C VAL A 163 2.75 1.77 17.79
N ASP A 164 2.65 0.45 17.61
CA ASP A 164 2.93 -0.53 18.68
C ASP A 164 4.39 -0.53 19.15
N SER A 165 5.33 -0.13 18.29
CA SER A 165 6.76 -0.05 18.61
C SER A 165 7.28 1.37 18.77
N GLU A 166 6.43 2.37 18.53
CA GLU A 166 6.81 3.80 18.48
C GLU A 166 7.96 4.10 17.50
N LEU A 167 8.14 3.24 16.48
CA LEU A 167 9.19 3.40 15.47
C LEU A 167 8.65 4.07 14.22
N THR A 168 9.26 5.19 13.85
CA THR A 168 8.99 5.91 12.60
C THR A 168 10.10 5.61 11.59
N TYR A 169 9.70 5.03 10.45
CA TYR A 169 10.56 4.71 9.33
C TYR A 169 10.43 5.74 8.21
N THR A 170 11.51 5.93 7.47
CA THR A 170 11.62 6.80 6.31
C THR A 170 12.48 6.12 5.24
N LYS A 171 12.56 6.73 4.05
CA LYS A 171 13.48 6.27 3.00
C LYS A 171 14.97 6.43 3.32
N ALA A 172 15.33 7.06 4.45
CA ALA A 172 16.71 7.16 4.91
C ALA A 172 17.16 5.92 5.70
N ASP A 173 16.22 5.10 6.16
CA ASP A 173 16.51 3.82 6.81
C ASP A 173 17.00 2.77 5.79
N SER A 174 17.38 1.59 6.27
CA SER A 174 17.83 0.55 5.35
C SER A 174 16.70 0.15 4.39
N ALA A 175 17.05 -0.25 3.17
CA ALA A 175 16.06 -0.63 2.15
C ALA A 175 15.07 -1.71 2.64
N GLY A 176 15.55 -2.65 3.47
CA GLY A 176 14.71 -3.68 4.06
C GLY A 176 13.73 -3.14 5.11
N GLU A 177 14.17 -2.24 5.99
CA GLU A 177 13.31 -1.61 7.00
C GLU A 177 12.25 -0.73 6.34
N TRP A 178 12.65 0.08 5.35
CA TRP A 178 11.70 0.92 4.63
C TRP A 178 10.67 0.10 3.87
N GLN A 179 11.10 -0.99 3.22
CA GLN A 179 10.19 -1.90 2.54
C GLN A 179 9.24 -2.61 3.52
N LEU A 180 9.73 -3.02 4.69
CA LEU A 180 8.91 -3.62 5.74
C LEU A 180 7.83 -2.64 6.23
N ALA A 181 8.18 -1.37 6.46
CA ALA A 181 7.23 -0.35 6.87
C ALA A 181 6.14 -0.10 5.81
N LYS A 182 6.53 -0.05 4.52
CA LYS A 182 5.57 0.03 3.40
C LYS A 182 4.64 -1.18 3.35
N MET A 183 5.17 -2.38 3.56
CA MET A 183 4.38 -3.61 3.63
C MET A 183 3.40 -3.60 4.81
N ALA A 184 3.82 -3.11 5.97
CA ALA A 184 2.95 -2.97 7.15
C ALA A 184 1.76 -2.05 6.87
N LEU A 185 1.99 -0.90 6.22
CA LEU A 185 0.91 0.01 5.84
C LEU A 185 -0.03 -0.64 4.80
N HIS A 186 0.51 -1.27 3.75
CA HIS A 186 -0.31 -1.99 2.77
C HIS A 186 -1.08 -3.17 3.34
N ALA A 187 -0.58 -3.83 4.37
CA ALA A 187 -1.26 -4.97 4.98
C ALA A 187 -2.48 -4.55 5.82
N THR A 188 -2.53 -3.28 6.23
CA THR A 188 -3.56 -2.72 7.11
C THR A 188 -4.67 -2.00 6.32
N GLU A 189 -4.30 -1.36 5.20
CA GLU A 189 -5.16 -0.62 4.28
C GLU A 189 -5.99 -1.53 3.34
#